data_AF-A0A849U548-F1
#
_entry.id   AF-A0A849U548-F1
#
_cell.length_a   1.000
_cell.length_b   1.000
_cell.length_c   1.000
_cell.angle_alpha   90.00
_cell.angle_beta   90.00
_cell.angle_gamma   90.00
#
_symmetry.space_group_name_H-M   'P 1'
#
loop_
_entity.id
_entity.type
_entity.pdbx_description
1 polymer ?
#
loop_
_entity_poly.entity_id
_entity_poly.type
_entity_poly.pdbx_seq_one_letter_code
_entity_poly.pdbx_strand_id
1 'polypeptide(L)'
;MRSPRSIGFPTLILLFVCTVWSSMAQAAAIDLTEIIFEYDGSTWTLGWKFSVTAPTSVEALGVYDSGQDGLAGPAQVGLWLASGGAPLVQTTIAAGTEAALDGYFRFAPVSSTALTPGIEYIVGAHLDSDATSLFGGNGIVDPRVSVIDARYST
;
A
#
# COMPACT_ATOMS: atom_id res chain seq x y z
N MET A 1 73.07 11.56 -27.17
CA MET A 1 72.30 10.88 -26.11
C MET A 1 70.91 11.50 -26.06
N ARG A 2 69.88 10.65 -26.18
CA ARG A 2 68.47 11.02 -26.22
C ARG A 2 67.94 11.30 -24.80
N SER A 3 67.09 12.31 -24.64
CA SER A 3 66.03 12.26 -23.61
C SER A 3 64.71 12.69 -24.27
N PRO A 4 63.67 11.83 -24.27
CA PRO A 4 62.36 12.20 -24.77
C PRO A 4 61.49 12.81 -23.67
N ARG A 5 60.63 13.73 -24.10
CA ARG A 5 59.67 14.51 -23.32
C ARG A 5 58.51 13.60 -22.90
N SER A 6 58.16 13.56 -21.62
CA SER A 6 56.91 12.93 -21.15
C SER A 6 55.79 13.97 -21.13
N ILE A 7 54.75 13.70 -21.93
CA ILE A 7 53.48 14.43 -21.96
C ILE A 7 52.57 13.76 -20.93
N GLY A 8 52.21 14.47 -19.87
CA GLY A 8 51.25 14.00 -18.87
C GLY A 8 49.83 14.06 -19.41
N PHE A 9 49.15 12.91 -19.43
CA PHE A 9 47.71 12.79 -19.67
C PHE A 9 46.93 13.38 -18.49
N PRO A 10 45.98 14.31 -18.69
CA PRO A 10 45.08 14.69 -17.62
C PRO A 10 44.05 13.57 -17.39
N THR A 11 44.04 13.04 -16.17
CA THR A 11 43.05 12.07 -15.67
C THR A 11 41.66 12.72 -15.66
N LEU A 12 40.76 12.22 -16.51
CA LEU A 12 39.34 12.57 -16.50
C LEU A 12 38.66 11.88 -15.30
N ILE A 13 38.36 12.64 -14.25
CA ILE A 13 37.56 12.16 -13.11
C ILE A 13 36.11 12.08 -13.60
N LEU A 14 35.61 10.85 -13.74
CA LEU A 14 34.21 10.56 -14.04
C LEU A 14 33.39 10.79 -12.76
N LEU A 15 32.70 11.94 -12.67
CA LEU A 15 31.70 12.19 -11.63
C LEU A 15 30.50 11.27 -11.86
N PHE A 16 30.47 10.14 -11.16
CA PHE A 16 29.25 9.36 -10.97
C PHE A 16 28.27 10.21 -10.15
N VAL A 17 27.34 10.89 -10.84
CA VAL A 17 26.15 11.45 -10.19
C VAL A 17 25.30 10.26 -9.75
N CYS A 18 25.48 9.83 -8.50
CA CYS A 18 24.53 8.97 -7.81
C CYS A 18 23.24 9.79 -7.66
N THR A 19 22.32 9.67 -8.61
CA THR A 19 20.95 10.12 -8.40
C THR A 19 20.36 9.23 -7.33
N VAL A 20 20.44 9.70 -6.08
CA VAL A 20 19.72 9.11 -4.96
C VAL A 20 18.25 9.37 -5.27
N TRP A 21 17.57 8.41 -5.92
CA TRP A 21 16.12 8.41 -5.98
C TRP A 21 15.65 8.30 -4.54
N SER A 22 15.29 9.44 -3.96
CA SER A 22 14.59 9.45 -2.69
C SER A 22 13.24 8.79 -2.97
N SER A 23 13.07 7.53 -2.55
CA SER A 23 11.73 6.96 -2.45
C SER A 23 11.01 7.83 -1.41
N MET A 24 10.07 8.66 -1.86
CA MET A 24 9.18 9.30 -0.90
C MET A 24 8.46 8.16 -0.19
N ALA A 25 8.49 8.15 1.15
CA ALA A 25 7.69 7.23 1.93
C ALA A 25 6.23 7.41 1.47
N GLN A 26 5.67 6.38 0.86
CA GLN A 26 4.32 6.43 0.34
C GLN A 26 3.40 6.00 1.49
N ALA A 27 2.68 6.96 2.06
CA ALA A 27 1.76 6.71 3.15
C ALA A 27 0.55 5.91 2.67
N ALA A 28 -0.03 5.12 3.58
CA ALA A 28 -1.32 4.49 3.36
C ALA A 28 -2.37 5.51 2.90
N ALA A 29 -3.12 5.16 1.85
CA ALA A 29 -4.12 6.06 1.26
C ALA A 29 -5.36 6.24 2.16
N ILE A 30 -5.65 5.22 2.99
CA ILE A 30 -6.65 5.23 4.06
C ILE A 30 -5.94 4.58 5.24
N ASP A 31 -5.81 5.30 6.34
CA ASP A 31 -5.17 4.83 7.57
C ASP A 31 -6.05 5.12 8.77
N LEU A 32 -5.91 4.32 9.83
CA LEU A 32 -6.53 4.54 11.13
C LEU A 32 -5.54 5.28 12.02
N THR A 33 -5.97 6.32 12.73
CA THR A 33 -5.14 7.00 13.75
C THR A 33 -5.53 6.61 15.16
N GLU A 34 -6.70 6.01 15.32
CA GLU A 34 -7.22 5.48 16.58
C GLU A 34 -8.15 4.29 16.30
N ILE A 35 -8.21 3.33 17.21
CA ILE A 35 -9.13 2.21 17.13
C ILE A 35 -10.34 2.50 18.02
N ILE A 36 -11.47 2.81 17.38
CA ILE A 36 -12.73 3.07 18.08
C ILE A 36 -13.47 1.76 18.37
N PHE A 37 -13.42 0.81 17.44
CA PHE A 37 -14.11 -0.48 17.54
C PHE A 37 -13.38 -1.55 16.72
N GLU A 38 -13.43 -2.80 17.21
CA GLU A 38 -12.98 -3.99 16.50
C GLU A 38 -14.11 -5.00 16.40
N TYR A 39 -14.25 -5.58 15.22
CA TYR A 39 -15.11 -6.73 14.98
C TYR A 39 -14.34 -8.00 15.31
N ASP A 40 -15.06 -9.03 15.77
CA ASP A 40 -14.45 -10.32 16.07
C ASP A 40 -13.82 -10.98 14.84
N GLY A 41 -13.01 -12.02 15.06
CA GLY A 41 -12.33 -12.77 14.00
C GLY A 41 -13.24 -13.67 13.17
N SER A 42 -14.53 -13.34 13.06
CA SER A 42 -15.43 -14.03 12.14
C SER A 42 -14.96 -13.82 10.69
N THR A 43 -15.30 -14.76 9.81
CA THR A 43 -14.84 -14.77 8.42
C THR A 43 -15.55 -13.66 7.64
N TRP A 44 -14.86 -12.55 7.42
CA TRP A 44 -15.38 -11.41 6.66
C TRP A 44 -14.34 -10.91 5.67
N THR A 45 -14.79 -10.47 4.51
CA THR A 45 -14.05 -9.50 3.70
C THR A 45 -14.52 -8.10 4.09
N LEU A 46 -13.67 -7.28 4.69
CA LEU A 46 -13.97 -5.88 5.02
C LEU A 46 -13.13 -4.92 4.17
N GLY A 47 -13.68 -3.74 3.89
CA GLY A 47 -12.94 -2.65 3.29
C GLY A 47 -13.81 -1.47 2.93
N TRP A 48 -13.46 -0.77 1.85
CA TRP A 48 -14.08 0.52 1.52
C TRP A 48 -14.35 0.67 0.03
N LYS A 49 -15.46 1.33 -0.28
CA LYS A 49 -15.68 1.93 -1.58
C LYS A 49 -15.12 3.36 -1.56
N PHE A 50 -14.33 3.69 -2.57
CA PHE A 50 -13.70 4.99 -2.70
C PHE A 50 -13.61 5.43 -4.16
N SER A 51 -13.28 6.69 -4.39
CA SER A 51 -12.86 7.21 -5.70
C SER A 51 -11.60 8.05 -5.53
N VAL A 52 -10.90 8.32 -6.64
CA VAL A 52 -9.77 9.25 -6.64
C VAL A 52 -10.13 10.55 -7.36
N THR A 53 -9.53 11.66 -6.94
CA THR A 53 -9.74 13.00 -7.51
C THR A 53 -8.64 13.41 -8.49
N ALA A 54 -7.53 12.67 -8.52
CA ALA A 54 -6.40 12.85 -9.43
C ALA A 54 -5.81 11.49 -9.84
N PRO A 55 -5.14 11.38 -11.00
CA PRO A 55 -4.49 10.14 -11.42
C PRO A 55 -3.56 9.63 -10.31
N THR A 56 -3.78 8.39 -9.88
CA THR A 56 -3.11 7.79 -8.72
C THR A 56 -2.72 6.35 -9.06
N SER A 57 -1.55 5.90 -8.62
CA SER A 57 -1.17 4.48 -8.69
C SER A 57 -1.31 3.82 -7.32
N VAL A 58 -1.82 2.60 -7.31
CA VAL A 58 -1.78 1.70 -6.15
C VAL A 58 -0.60 0.75 -6.34
N GLU A 59 0.28 0.70 -5.34
CA GLU A 59 1.52 -0.09 -5.39
C GLU A 59 1.63 -1.10 -4.24
N ALA A 60 0.75 -0.99 -3.25
CA ALA A 60 0.60 -1.95 -2.16
C ALA A 60 -0.86 -2.03 -1.72
N LEU A 61 -1.24 -3.18 -1.17
CA LEU A 61 -2.52 -3.39 -0.52
C LEU A 61 -2.28 -3.80 0.93
N GLY A 62 -3.20 -3.42 1.82
CA GLY A 62 -3.04 -3.58 3.25
C GLY A 62 -4.21 -4.28 3.93
N VAL A 63 -3.91 -4.91 5.06
CA VAL A 63 -4.88 -5.54 5.97
C VAL A 63 -4.65 -5.04 7.40
N TYR A 64 -5.74 -4.83 8.13
CA TYR A 64 -5.68 -4.42 9.52
C TYR A 64 -4.97 -5.48 10.36
N ASP A 65 -4.05 -5.05 11.22
CA ASP A 65 -3.33 -5.87 12.17
C ASP A 65 -3.73 -5.49 13.59
N SER A 66 -4.73 -6.20 14.11
CA SER A 66 -5.22 -6.04 15.49
C SER A 66 -4.08 -6.18 16.48
N GLY A 67 -3.82 -5.15 17.29
CA GLY A 67 -2.72 -5.18 18.26
C GLY A 67 -1.32 -4.98 17.67
N GLN A 68 -1.20 -4.90 16.33
CA GLN A 68 0.06 -4.67 15.60
C GLN A 68 1.15 -5.75 15.87
N ASP A 69 0.76 -6.93 16.33
CA ASP A 69 1.65 -8.03 16.72
C ASP A 69 1.77 -9.14 15.66
N GLY A 70 1.09 -8.97 14.52
CA GLY A 70 1.16 -9.88 13.39
C GLY A 70 -0.15 -10.61 13.15
N LEU A 71 -0.38 -10.99 11.89
CA LEU A 71 -1.61 -11.69 11.52
C LEU A 71 -1.55 -13.14 12.03
N ALA A 72 -2.63 -13.64 12.63
CA ALA A 72 -2.71 -15.04 13.05
C ALA A 72 -2.79 -15.99 11.85
N GLY A 73 -3.35 -15.52 10.74
CA GLY A 73 -3.43 -16.25 9.47
C GLY A 73 -3.06 -15.39 8.26
N PRO A 74 -2.87 -16.00 7.07
CA PRO A 74 -2.66 -15.22 5.86
C PRO A 74 -3.94 -14.46 5.48
N ALA A 75 -3.79 -13.24 4.99
CA ALA A 75 -4.90 -12.42 4.50
C ALA A 75 -4.91 -12.36 2.97
N GLN A 76 -6.09 -12.41 2.36
CA GLN A 76 -6.27 -12.11 0.93
C GLN A 76 -6.76 -10.67 0.79
N VAL A 77 -6.06 -9.84 0.01
CA VAL A 77 -6.44 -8.44 -0.20
C VAL A 77 -6.57 -8.16 -1.67
N GLY A 78 -7.66 -7.50 -2.07
CA GLY A 78 -7.94 -7.19 -3.46
C GLY A 78 -8.45 -5.77 -3.68
N LEU A 79 -8.36 -5.34 -4.93
CA LEU A 79 -8.89 -4.08 -5.43
C LEU A 79 -9.74 -4.36 -6.67
N TRP A 80 -10.97 -3.87 -6.70
CA TRP A 80 -11.94 -4.07 -7.76
C TRP A 80 -12.49 -2.74 -8.29
N LEU A 81 -13.03 -2.76 -9.51
CA LEU A 81 -13.99 -1.73 -9.92
C LEU A 81 -15.27 -1.90 -9.11
N ALA A 82 -15.88 -0.79 -8.68
CA ALA A 82 -17.15 -0.84 -7.95
C ALA A 82 -18.31 -1.38 -8.81
N SER A 83 -18.17 -1.36 -10.14
CA SER A 83 -19.11 -2.00 -11.07
C SER A 83 -19.06 -3.54 -11.04
N GLY A 84 -18.11 -4.12 -10.31
CA GLY A 84 -17.89 -5.56 -10.22
C GLY A 84 -16.91 -6.10 -11.27
N GLY A 85 -16.71 -7.42 -11.24
CA GLY A 85 -15.76 -8.14 -12.09
C GLY A 85 -14.63 -8.81 -11.30
N ALA A 86 -13.61 -9.27 -12.03
CA ALA A 86 -12.38 -9.77 -11.42
C ALA A 86 -11.60 -8.64 -10.73
N PRO A 87 -10.75 -8.94 -9.73
CA PRO A 87 -9.87 -7.93 -9.13
C PRO A 87 -8.96 -7.32 -10.20
N LEU A 88 -8.80 -6.00 -10.14
CA LEU A 88 -7.79 -5.27 -10.90
C LEU A 88 -6.38 -5.70 -10.47
N VAL A 89 -6.21 -5.86 -9.16
CA VAL A 89 -5.01 -6.38 -8.53
C VAL A 89 -5.35 -7.00 -7.17
N GLN A 90 -4.56 -7.99 -6.75
CA GLN A 90 -4.72 -8.66 -5.47
C GLN A 90 -3.36 -9.16 -4.97
N THR A 91 -3.26 -9.43 -3.68
CA THR A 91 -2.08 -10.01 -3.04
C THR A 91 -2.48 -10.87 -1.84
N THR A 92 -1.53 -11.71 -1.41
CA THR A 92 -1.64 -12.44 -0.15
C THR A 92 -0.61 -11.86 0.82
N ILE A 93 -1.07 -11.49 2.01
CA ILE A 93 -0.21 -11.07 3.11
C ILE A 93 -0.02 -12.28 4.02
N ALA A 94 1.21 -12.74 4.18
CA ALA A 94 1.50 -13.90 5.01
C ALA A 94 1.21 -13.62 6.50
N ALA A 95 0.97 -14.69 7.26
CA ALA A 95 0.85 -14.62 8.71
C ALA A 95 2.13 -14.10 9.38
N GLY A 96 2.00 -13.60 10.60
CA GLY A 96 3.10 -13.06 11.39
C GLY A 96 3.44 -11.62 11.03
N THR A 97 4.70 -11.24 11.27
CA THR A 97 5.14 -9.83 11.29
C THR A 97 6.00 -9.40 10.10
N GLU A 98 6.18 -10.28 9.11
CA GLU A 98 7.11 -10.04 8.00
C GLU A 98 6.65 -8.92 7.06
N ALA A 99 5.33 -8.78 6.87
CA ALA A 99 4.77 -7.70 6.07
C ALA A 99 4.93 -6.35 6.79
N ALA A 100 5.30 -5.33 6.02
CA ALA A 100 5.61 -4.00 6.54
C ALA A 100 4.37 -3.40 7.21
N LEU A 101 4.55 -2.92 8.45
CA LEU A 101 3.51 -2.24 9.21
C LEU A 101 3.59 -0.72 8.95
N ASP A 102 2.48 -0.12 8.54
CA ASP A 102 2.28 1.33 8.44
C ASP A 102 0.92 1.67 9.08
N GLY A 103 0.94 2.54 10.10
CA GLY A 103 -0.21 2.73 10.99
C GLY A 103 -0.65 1.41 11.62
N TYR A 104 -1.91 1.06 11.44
CA TYR A 104 -2.49 -0.21 11.92
C TYR A 104 -2.57 -1.30 10.85
N PHE A 105 -1.96 -1.09 9.68
CA PHE A 105 -2.10 -2.00 8.55
C PHE A 105 -0.77 -2.63 8.18
N ARG A 106 -0.80 -3.92 7.87
CA ARG A 106 0.30 -4.61 7.21
C ARG A 106 0.11 -4.56 5.71
N PHE A 107 1.16 -4.24 4.98
CA PHE A 107 1.14 -4.08 3.53
C PHE A 107 2.01 -5.10 2.81
N ALA A 108 1.53 -5.56 1.66
CA ALA A 108 2.34 -6.27 0.67
C ALA A 108 2.31 -5.53 -0.67
N PRO A 109 3.44 -5.50 -1.40
CA PRO A 109 3.52 -4.85 -2.70
C PRO A 109 2.66 -5.57 -3.74
N VAL A 110 2.19 -4.81 -4.73
CA VAL A 110 1.47 -5.30 -5.90
C VAL A 110 2.02 -4.66 -7.18
N SER A 111 1.65 -5.23 -8.33
CA SER A 111 1.88 -4.56 -9.62
C SER A 111 1.19 -3.19 -9.63
N SER A 112 1.94 -2.14 -10.00
CA SER A 112 1.44 -0.77 -10.04
C SER A 112 0.15 -0.69 -10.89
N THR A 113 -0.94 -0.30 -10.24
CA THR A 113 -2.29 -0.28 -10.83
C THR A 113 -2.80 1.15 -10.86
N ALA A 114 -3.08 1.66 -12.06
CA ALA A 114 -3.55 3.02 -12.25
C ALA A 114 -5.04 3.17 -11.91
N LEU A 115 -5.35 4.19 -11.12
CA LEU A 115 -6.71 4.62 -10.78
C LEU A 115 -7.04 5.91 -11.53
N THR A 116 -8.22 5.90 -12.13
CA THR A 116 -8.74 7.00 -12.94
C THR A 116 -9.64 7.91 -12.09
N PRO A 117 -9.46 9.24 -12.15
CA PRO A 117 -10.33 10.17 -11.45
C PRO A 117 -11.81 9.97 -11.74
N GLY A 118 -12.64 10.07 -10.70
CA GLY A 118 -14.10 9.95 -10.81
C GLY A 118 -14.62 8.52 -11.02
N ILE A 119 -13.75 7.52 -11.07
CA ILE A 119 -14.14 6.10 -11.05
C ILE A 119 -14.21 5.61 -9.60
N GLU A 120 -15.24 4.83 -9.29
CA GLU A 120 -15.39 4.17 -8.00
C GLU A 120 -14.70 2.79 -8.00
N TYR A 121 -13.97 2.54 -6.92
CA TYR A 121 -13.23 1.30 -6.65
C TYR A 121 -13.65 0.73 -5.30
N ILE A 122 -13.42 -0.56 -5.11
CA ILE A 122 -13.56 -1.23 -3.81
C ILE A 122 -12.23 -1.88 -3.48
N VAL A 123 -11.70 -1.60 -2.29
CA VAL A 123 -10.61 -2.39 -1.68
C VAL A 123 -11.20 -3.22 -0.56
N GLY A 124 -10.68 -4.44 -0.36
CA GLY A 124 -11.14 -5.31 0.71
C GLY A 124 -10.10 -6.36 1.08
N ALA A 125 -10.04 -6.69 2.37
CA ALA A 125 -9.20 -7.71 2.95
C ALA A 125 -10.06 -8.78 3.61
N HIS A 126 -9.74 -10.04 3.32
CA HIS A 126 -10.35 -11.24 3.89
C HIS A 126 -9.38 -11.89 4.87
N LEU A 127 -9.88 -12.19 6.07
CA LEU A 127 -9.19 -12.92 7.13
C LEU A 127 -10.09 -14.04 7.64
N ASP A 128 -9.51 -15.20 7.97
CA ASP A 128 -10.28 -16.35 8.44
C ASP A 128 -10.47 -16.38 9.97
N SER A 129 -9.63 -15.68 10.73
CA SER A 129 -9.61 -15.79 12.19
C SER A 129 -9.13 -14.54 12.96
N ASP A 130 -8.87 -13.42 12.27
CA ASP A 130 -8.32 -12.20 12.88
C ASP A 130 -9.38 -11.11 13.02
N ALA A 131 -9.31 -10.39 14.13
CA ALA A 131 -10.14 -9.21 14.36
C ALA A 131 -9.85 -8.14 13.30
N THR A 132 -10.87 -7.34 12.99
CA THR A 132 -10.80 -6.35 11.92
C THR A 132 -11.46 -5.03 12.35
N SER A 133 -11.00 -3.92 11.77
CA SER A 133 -11.51 -2.58 12.10
C SER A 133 -11.86 -1.80 10.84
N LEU A 134 -12.86 -0.93 10.95
CA LEU A 134 -13.31 -0.08 9.85
C LEU A 134 -12.88 1.36 10.06
N PHE A 135 -12.50 2.02 8.96
CA PHE A 135 -12.41 3.48 8.95
C PHE A 135 -13.81 4.09 8.97
N GLY A 136 -14.10 4.85 10.03
CA GLY A 136 -15.33 5.60 10.26
C GLY A 136 -15.08 7.08 10.55
N GLY A 137 -14.00 7.65 10.02
CA GLY A 137 -13.55 9.03 10.30
C GLY A 137 -12.49 9.14 11.41
N ASN A 138 -12.00 8.01 11.89
CA ASN A 138 -11.02 7.85 12.98
C ASN A 138 -9.59 7.71 12.48
N GLY A 139 -9.24 8.46 11.43
CA GLY A 139 -8.02 8.23 10.69
C GLY A 139 -7.68 9.31 9.67
N ILE A 140 -6.69 9.02 8.84
CA ILE A 140 -6.21 9.92 7.79
C ILE A 140 -6.53 9.31 6.43
N VAL A 141 -6.97 10.15 5.51
CA VAL A 141 -7.21 9.79 4.12
C VAL A 141 -6.34 10.68 3.25
N ASP A 142 -5.64 10.10 2.27
CA ASP A 142 -4.93 10.87 1.26
C ASP A 142 -5.90 11.89 0.64
N PRO A 143 -5.55 13.19 0.53
CA PRO A 143 -6.44 14.21 -0.04
C PRO A 143 -6.94 13.92 -1.46
N ARG A 144 -6.30 12.99 -2.17
CA ARG A 144 -6.71 12.51 -3.50
C ARG A 144 -7.76 11.42 -3.43
N VAL A 145 -8.04 10.85 -2.27
CA VAL A 145 -9.00 9.77 -2.05
C VAL A 145 -10.25 10.31 -1.39
N SER A 146 -11.39 9.99 -1.99
CA SER A 146 -12.71 10.22 -1.40
C SER A 146 -13.30 8.88 -0.98
N VAL A 147 -13.31 8.60 0.32
CA VAL A 147 -14.00 7.44 0.89
C VAL A 147 -15.51 7.67 0.82
N ILE A 148 -16.24 6.69 0.29
CA ILE A 148 -17.68 6.81 0.00
C ILE A 148 -18.50 6.04 1.03
N ASP A 149 -18.16 4.76 1.25
CA ASP A 149 -18.84 3.92 2.23
C ASP A 149 -17.98 2.70 2.61
N ALA A 150 -18.24 2.14 3.79
CA ALA A 150 -17.69 0.85 4.17
C ALA A 150 -18.32 -0.27 3.33
N ARG A 151 -17.54 -1.34 3.08
CA ARG A 151 -17.98 -2.52 2.34
C ARG A 151 -17.65 -3.78 3.15
N TYR A 152 -18.56 -4.74 3.11
CA TYR A 152 -18.36 -6.04 3.73
C TYR A 152 -19.02 -7.16 2.93
N SER A 153 -18.48 -8.37 3.05
CA SER A 153 -19.07 -9.62 2.57
C SER A 153 -18.76 -10.75 3.54
N THR A 154 -19.72 -11.68 3.68
CA THR A 154 -19.51 -13.03 4.23
C THR A 154 -19.13 -14.01 3.13
#